data_AF-A0A9E1IIS3-F1
#
_entry.id   AF-A0A9E1IIS3-F1
#
_cell.length_a   1.000
_cell.length_b   1.000
_cell.length_c   1.000
_cell.angle_alpha   90.00
_cell.angle_beta   90.00
_cell.angle_gamma   90.00
#
_symmetry.space_group_name_H-M   'P 1'
#
loop_
_entity.id
_entity.type
_entity.pdbx_description
1 polymer ?
#
loop_
_entity_poly.entity_id
_entity_poly.type
_entity_poly.pdbx_seq_one_letter_code
_entity_poly.pdbx_strand_id
1 'polypeptide(L)'
;RLVLPREQEAVLLGAATIGAVASGQKPSLLEAMVTMNTAADVILPATGEIQKFHEHKHWIFHQMHADQLRYRVWMKMSSSR
;
A
#
# COMPACT_ATOMS: atom_id res chain seq x y z
N ARG A 1 -9.70 -6.87 1.01
CA ARG A 1 -10.56 -5.68 0.77
C ARG A 1 -9.64 -4.48 0.61
N LEU A 2 -9.91 -3.62 -0.37
CA LEU A 2 -9.26 -2.34 -0.56
C LEU A 2 -10.28 -1.26 -0.18
N VAL A 3 -9.94 -0.40 0.78
CA VAL A 3 -10.84 0.67 1.24
C VAL A 3 -10.37 1.97 0.61
N LEU A 4 -11.25 2.63 -0.14
CA LEU A 4 -10.96 3.91 -0.76
C LEU A 4 -11.44 5.03 0.17
N PRO A 5 -10.57 6.00 0.50
CA PRO A 5 -10.99 7.16 1.26
C PRO A 5 -11.91 8.04 0.40
N ARG A 6 -12.81 8.78 1.05
CA ARG A 6 -13.61 9.83 0.41
C ARG A 6 -12.75 11.02 0.02
N GLU A 7 -11.81 11.39 0.89
CA GLU A 7 -10.86 12.45 0.63
C GLU A 7 -9.72 11.93 -0.24
N GLN A 8 -9.42 12.65 -1.33
CA GLN A 8 -8.34 12.27 -2.25
C GLN A 8 -6.98 12.72 -1.71
N GLU A 9 -6.96 13.82 -0.96
CA GLU A 9 -5.74 14.42 -0.42
C GLU A 9 -5.39 13.86 0.97
N ALA A 10 -5.03 12.58 1.01
CA ALA A 10 -4.76 11.86 2.27
C ALA A 10 -3.68 12.54 3.14
N VAL A 11 -2.66 13.15 2.53
CA VAL A 11 -1.57 13.82 3.24
C VAL A 11 -2.05 15.13 3.88
N LEU A 12 -2.83 15.93 3.15
CA LEU A 12 -3.37 17.19 3.67
C LEU A 12 -4.38 16.95 4.79
N LEU A 13 -5.25 15.96 4.62
CA LEU A 13 -6.18 15.56 5.66
C LEU A 13 -5.42 15.11 6.92
N GLY A 14 -4.38 14.30 6.77
CA GLY A 14 -3.53 13.87 7.88
C GLY A 14 -2.88 15.04 8.63
N ALA A 15 -2.36 16.04 7.89
CA ALA A 15 -1.80 17.25 8.50
C ALA A 15 -2.87 18.04 9.28
N ALA A 16 -4.08 18.18 8.71
CA ALA A 16 -5.21 18.84 9.38
C ALA A 16 -5.66 18.08 10.63
N THR A 17 -5.69 16.74 10.59
CA THR A 17 -6.01 15.89 11.74
C THR A 17 -5.05 16.13 12.89
N ILE A 18 -3.74 16.18 12.61
CA ILE A 18 -2.73 16.47 13.61
C ILE A 18 -2.88 17.90 14.15
N GLY A 19 -3.11 18.87 13.26
CA GLY A 19 -3.37 20.27 13.62
C GLY A 19 -4.57 20.43 14.56
N ALA A 20 -5.66 19.71 14.30
CA ALA A 20 -6.87 19.74 15.15
C ALA A 20 -6.62 19.20 16.56
N VAL A 21 -5.75 18.20 16.71
CA VAL A 21 -5.35 17.69 18.03
C VAL A 21 -4.42 18.66 18.72
N ALA A 22 -3.40 19.17 18.02
CA ALA A 22 -2.43 20.10 18.57
C ALA A 22 -3.08 21.43 19.03
N SER A 23 -4.14 21.88 18.34
CA SER A 23 -4.91 23.05 18.73
C SER A 23 -5.96 22.78 19.83
N GLY A 24 -6.05 21.54 20.33
CA GLY A 24 -7.04 21.14 21.34
C GLY A 24 -8.48 21.02 20.83
N GLN A 25 -8.73 21.10 19.52
CA GLN A 25 -10.08 20.93 18.94
C GLN A 25 -10.54 19.47 18.96
N LYS A 26 -9.60 18.52 18.97
CA LYS A 26 -9.84 17.10 19.13
C LYS A 26 -8.99 16.57 20.29
N PRO A 27 -9.52 15.70 21.15
CA PRO A 27 -8.83 15.28 22.37
C PRO A 27 -7.76 14.20 22.12
N SER A 28 -7.82 13.51 20.99
CA SER A 28 -6.82 12.52 20.59
C SER A 28 -6.75 12.35 19.08
N LEU A 29 -5.64 11.81 18.59
CA LEU A 29 -5.47 11.51 17.17
C LEU A 29 -6.49 10.49 16.67
N LEU A 30 -6.80 9.47 17.48
CA LEU A 30 -7.78 8.45 17.11
C LEU A 30 -9.18 9.06 16.93
N GLU A 31 -9.61 9.92 17.85
CA GLU A 31 -10.91 10.60 17.73
C GLU A 31 -10.96 11.58 16.56
N ALA A 32 -9.85 12.28 16.30
CA ALA A 32 -9.72 13.13 15.13
C ALA A 32 -9.86 12.30 13.84
N MET A 33 -9.14 11.17 13.73
CA MET A 33 -9.22 10.27 12.57
C MET A 33 -10.63 9.69 12.37
N VAL A 34 -11.31 9.25 13.43
CA VAL A 34 -12.67 8.70 13.35
C VAL A 34 -13.67 9.72 12.83
N THR A 35 -13.51 10.99 13.20
CA THR A 35 -14.45 12.04 12.82
C THR A 35 -14.10 12.76 11.52
N MET A 36 -12.82 12.75 11.12
CA MET A 36 -12.33 13.48 9.94
C MET A 36 -12.09 12.57 8.73
N ASN A 37 -11.81 11.27 8.94
CA ASN A 37 -11.63 10.33 7.85
C ASN A 37 -12.95 9.63 7.53
N THR A 38 -13.21 9.39 6.25
CA THR A 38 -14.38 8.61 5.84
C THR A 38 -14.02 7.69 4.69
N ALA A 39 -14.44 6.44 4.76
CA ALA A 39 -14.39 5.53 3.63
C ALA A 39 -15.49 5.91 2.62
N ALA A 40 -15.14 6.04 1.34
CA ALA A 40 -16.12 6.23 0.27
C ALA A 40 -16.56 4.90 -0.31
N ASP A 41 -15.63 3.97 -0.53
CA ASP A 41 -15.91 2.72 -1.20
C ASP A 41 -15.03 1.58 -0.66
N VAL A 42 -15.50 0.35 -0.83
CA VAL A 42 -14.81 -0.87 -0.41
C VAL A 42 -14.83 -1.87 -1.55
N ILE A 43 -13.66 -2.08 -2.15
CA ILE A 43 -13.47 -3.08 -3.20
C ILE A 43 -13.10 -4.41 -2.54
N LEU A 44 -13.90 -5.44 -2.81
CA LEU A 44 -13.63 -6.80 -2.34
C LEU A 44 -12.71 -7.54 -3.32
N PRO A 45 -11.87 -8.47 -2.83
CA PRO A 45 -11.08 -9.31 -3.73
C PRO A 45 -11.98 -10.07 -4.70
N ALA A 46 -11.59 -10.12 -5.98
CA ALA A 46 -12.22 -11.01 -6.93
C ALA A 46 -11.94 -12.47 -6.54
N THR A 47 -12.87 -13.37 -6.83
CA THR A 47 -12.79 -14.80 -6.50
C THR A 47 -12.73 -15.67 -7.76
N GLY A 48 -12.48 -16.97 -7.60
CA GLY A 48 -12.49 -17.93 -8.70
C GLY A 48 -11.30 -17.76 -9.65
N GLU A 49 -11.57 -17.76 -10.96
CA GLU A 49 -10.51 -17.76 -11.98
C GLU A 49 -9.64 -16.49 -11.98
N ILE A 50 -10.22 -15.34 -11.64
CA ILE A 50 -9.45 -14.09 -11.52
C ILE A 50 -8.45 -14.20 -10.37
N GLN A 51 -8.87 -14.75 -9.22
CA GLN A 51 -7.96 -14.97 -8.09
C GLN A 51 -6.81 -15.89 -8.48
N LYS A 52 -7.12 -17.06 -9.07
CA LYS A 52 -6.10 -18.02 -9.52
C LYS A 52 -5.13 -17.39 -10.51
N PHE A 53 -5.63 -16.62 -11.48
CA PHE A 53 -4.81 -15.92 -12.45
C PHE A 53 -3.80 -14.97 -11.77
N HIS A 54 -4.24 -14.18 -10.79
CA HIS A 54 -3.37 -13.28 -10.06
C HIS A 54 -2.38 -14.00 -9.12
N GLU A 55 -2.76 -15.14 -8.54
CA GLU A 55 -1.86 -16.00 -7.75
C GLU A 55 -0.71 -16.54 -8.62
N HIS A 56 -1.01 -17.04 -9.83
CA HIS A 56 0.03 -17.48 -10.77
C HIS A 56 0.95 -16.33 -11.19
N LYS A 57 0.39 -15.16 -11.49
CA LYS A 57 1.18 -13.96 -11.78
C LYS A 57 2.09 -13.57 -10.62
N HIS A 58 1.60 -13.66 -9.39
CA HIS A 58 2.38 -13.36 -8.19
C HIS A 58 3.54 -14.34 -8.01
N TRP A 59 3.31 -15.64 -8.28
CA TRP A 59 4.38 -16.63 -8.28
C TRP A 59 5.45 -16.32 -9.33
N ILE A 60 5.05 -15.99 -10.57
CA ILE A 60 5.99 -15.59 -11.64
C ILE A 60 6.78 -14.35 -11.22
N PHE A 61 6.14 -13.34 -10.62
CA PHE A 61 6.82 -12.14 -10.13
C PHE A 61 7.96 -12.46 -9.16
N HIS A 62 7.76 -13.42 -8.25
CA HIS A 62 8.82 -13.87 -7.36
C HIS A 62 9.97 -14.57 -8.09
N GLN A 63 9.67 -15.40 -9.10
CA GLN A 63 10.71 -16.03 -9.93
C GLN A 63 11.54 -14.98 -10.66
N MET A 64 10.89 -13.97 -11.26
CA MET A 64 11.59 -12.86 -11.93
C MET A 64 12.53 -12.12 -10.98
N HIS A 65 12.11 -11.87 -9.74
CA HIS A 65 12.97 -11.24 -8.73
C HIS A 65 14.17 -12.13 -8.36
N ALA A 66 13.94 -13.43 -8.17
CA ALA A 66 15.01 -14.39 -7.86
C ALA A 66 16.03 -14.48 -9.01
N ASP A 67 15.56 -14.54 -10.26
CA ASP A 67 16.42 -14.54 -11.44
C ASP A 67 17.22 -13.26 -11.58
N GLN A 68 16.61 -12.09 -11.34
CA GLN A 68 17.33 -10.81 -11.32
C GLN A 68 18.48 -10.81 -10.30
N LEU A 69 18.27 -11.36 -9.10
CA LEU A 69 19.32 -11.49 -8.10
C LEU A 69 20.44 -12.43 -8.56
N ARG A 70 20.11 -13.56 -9.20
CA ARG A 70 21.10 -14.48 -9.78
C ARG A 70 21.95 -13.79 -10.85
N TYR A 71 21.31 -13.07 -11.78
CA TYR A 71 22.01 -12.35 -12.83
C TYR A 71 22.93 -11.28 -12.27
N ARG A 72 22.50 -10.58 -11.20
CA ARG A 72 23.35 -9.61 -10.50
C ARG A 72 24.62 -10.26 -9.95
N VAL A 73 24.54 -11.47 -9.39
CA VAL A 73 25.71 -12.21 -8.90
C VAL A 73 26.63 -12.58 -10.07
N TRP A 74 26.07 -13.14 -11.15
CA TRP A 74 26.85 -13.54 -12.32
C TRP A 74 27.58 -12.36 -12.97
N MET A 75 26.91 -11.22 -13.14
CA MET A 75 27.52 -10.01 -13.71
C MET A 75 28.63 -9.43 -12.83
N LYS A 76 28.50 -9.53 -11.49
CA LYS A 76 29.58 -9.14 -10.58
C LYS A 76 30.79 -10.08 -10.71
N MET A 77 30.56 -11.39 -10.79
CA MET A 77 31.62 -12.38 -10.95
C MET A 77 32.34 -12.28 -12.30
N SER A 78 31.64 -11.89 -13.38
CA SER A 78 32.26 -11.71 -14.70
C SER A 78 33.12 -10.46 -14.81
N SER A 79 32.91 -9.46 -13.95
CA SER A 79 33.67 -8.20 -13.93
C SER A 79 34.95 -8.26 -13.09
N SER A 80 35.22 -9.40 -12.43
CA SER A 80 36.44 -9.64 -11.61
C SER A 80 37.46 -10.56 -12.29
N ARG A 81 37.33 -10.77 -13.60
CA ARG A 81 38.34 -11.35 -14.49
C ARG A 81 38.84 -10.29 -15.44
#